data_AF-E2AJG0-F1
#
_entry.id   AF-E2AJG0-F1
#
_cell.length_a   1.000
_cell.length_b   1.000
_cell.length_c   1.000
_cell.angle_alpha   90.00
_cell.angle_beta   90.00
_cell.angle_gamma   90.00
#
_symmetry.space_group_name_H-M   'P 1'
#
loop_
_entity.id
_entity.type
_entity.pdbx_description
1 polymer ?
#
loop_
_entity_poly.entity_id
_entity_poly.type
_entity_poly.pdbx_seq_one_letter_code
_entity_poly.pdbx_strand_id
1 'polypeptide(L)'
;MADYPPNEIVDMILILGECHNNCAAASRLHAQRFPGRRHSSNITIRGLTQRARNGHLVRQRRCHDYNENDARAVAILAMVHYDPHISILQIERETGISQTTVSRILKALKYHPYHITITQALRPNHFQF
;
A
#
# COMPACT_ATOMS: atom_id res chain seq x y z
N MET A 1 6.83 3.45 -12.81
CA MET A 1 6.37 4.71 -13.42
C MET A 1 6.07 5.70 -12.31
N ALA A 2 6.45 6.96 -12.51
CA ALA A 2 6.14 8.03 -11.56
C ALA A 2 4.63 8.29 -11.51
N ASP A 3 4.17 8.79 -10.37
CA ASP A 3 2.80 9.26 -10.21
C ASP A 3 2.76 10.70 -10.74
N TYR A 4 1.96 10.91 -11.79
CA TYR A 4 1.72 12.21 -12.40
C TYR A 4 0.33 12.69 -11.99
N PRO A 5 0.15 13.98 -11.70
CA PRO A 5 -1.17 14.53 -11.42
C PRO A 5 -2.05 14.43 -12.68
N PRO A 6 -3.39 14.34 -12.53
CA PRO A 6 -4.28 14.13 -13.68
C PRO A 6 -4.15 15.17 -14.79
N ASN A 7 -3.89 16.44 -14.44
CA ASN A 7 -3.67 17.52 -15.40
C ASN A 7 -2.43 17.27 -16.28
N GLU A 8 -1.30 16.88 -15.71
CA GLU A 8 -0.08 16.55 -16.48
C GLU A 8 -0.30 15.36 -17.39
N ILE A 9 -1.11 14.39 -16.99
CA ILE A 9 -1.46 13.24 -17.83
C ILE A 9 -2.29 13.70 -19.03
N VAL A 10 -3.26 14.59 -18.82
CA VAL A 10 -4.05 15.17 -19.91
C VAL A 10 -3.15 15.95 -20.87
N ASP A 11 -2.26 16.80 -20.36
CA ASP A 11 -1.30 17.56 -21.18
C ASP A 11 -0.42 16.63 -22.04
N MET A 12 0.08 15.53 -21.46
CA MET A 12 0.85 14.52 -22.19
C MET A 12 0.05 13.82 -23.29
N ILE A 13 -1.24 13.53 -23.03
CA ILE A 13 -2.13 12.89 -24.02
C ILE A 13 -2.43 13.86 -25.17
N LEU A 14 -2.65 15.15 -24.88
CA LEU A 14 -2.84 16.18 -25.90
C LEU A 14 -1.61 16.31 -26.78
N ILE A 15 -0.42 16.41 -26.19
CA ILE A 15 0.86 16.48 -26.91
C ILE A 15 1.09 15.20 -27.75
N LEU A 16 0.70 14.03 -27.24
CA LEU A 16 0.78 12.79 -28.01
C LEU A 16 -0.14 12.83 -29.25
N GLY A 17 -1.32 13.45 -29.12
CA GLY A 17 -2.23 13.70 -30.23
C GLY A 17 -1.62 14.64 -31.28
N GLU A 18 -1.02 15.76 -30.85
CA GLU A 18 -0.29 16.70 -31.71
C GLU A 18 0.87 16.00 -32.45
N CYS A 19 1.52 15.04 -31.79
CA CYS A 19 2.62 14.27 -32.35
C CYS A 19 2.17 13.05 -33.18
N HIS A 20 0.90 12.96 -33.57
CA HIS A 20 0.34 11.84 -34.34
C HIS A 20 0.67 10.46 -33.73
N ASN A 21 0.53 10.33 -32.41
CA ASN A 21 0.87 9.14 -31.63
C ASN A 21 2.36 8.75 -31.59
N ASN A 22 3.27 9.62 -32.06
CA ASN A 22 4.70 9.40 -31.92
C ASN A 22 5.17 9.75 -30.49
N CYS A 23 5.35 8.73 -29.65
CA CYS A 23 5.74 8.90 -28.25
C CYS A 23 7.13 9.55 -28.05
N ALA A 24 8.05 9.37 -29.00
CA ALA A 24 9.38 9.98 -28.92
C ALA A 24 9.34 11.48 -29.26
N ALA A 25 8.56 11.85 -30.27
CA ALA A 25 8.29 13.27 -30.58
C ALA A 25 7.52 13.94 -29.43
N ALA A 26 6.50 13.28 -28.90
CA ALA A 26 5.70 13.76 -27.77
C ALA A 26 6.56 14.01 -26.52
N SER A 27 7.51 13.14 -26.22
CA SER A 27 8.43 13.32 -25.09
C SER A 27 9.29 14.58 -25.24
N ARG A 28 9.80 14.84 -26.45
CA ARG A 28 10.59 16.05 -26.74
C ARG A 28 9.72 17.32 -26.67
N LEU A 29 8.54 17.29 -27.28
CA LEU A 29 7.64 18.44 -27.31
C LEU A 29 7.14 18.77 -25.89
N HIS A 30 6.83 17.76 -25.08
CA HIS A 30 6.47 17.95 -23.67
C HIS A 30 7.60 18.60 -22.87
N ALA A 31 8.85 18.20 -23.08
CA ALA A 31 10.00 18.82 -22.44
C ALA A 31 10.19 20.28 -22.84
N GLN A 32 9.97 20.60 -24.12
CA GLN A 32 10.07 21.97 -24.63
C GLN A 32 8.95 22.87 -24.09
N ARG A 33 7.71 22.38 -24.04
CA ARG A 33 6.54 23.15 -23.63
C ARG A 33 6.47 23.37 -22.12
N PHE A 34 7.03 22.43 -21.34
CA PHE A 34 7.00 22.46 -19.88
C PHE A 34 8.40 22.23 -19.27
N PRO A 35 9.34 23.19 -19.43
CA PRO A 35 10.74 23.00 -19.03
C PRO A 35 10.94 22.87 -17.50
N GLY A 36 10.02 23.41 -16.71
CA GLY A 36 10.03 23.29 -15.23
C GLY A 36 9.38 22.03 -14.68
N ARG A 37 8.82 21.16 -15.55
CA ARG A 37 8.16 19.91 -15.13
C ARG A 37 9.08 18.72 -15.27
N ARG A 38 8.66 17.60 -14.68
CA ARG A 38 9.35 16.33 -14.85
C ARG A 38 9.27 15.86 -16.31
N HIS A 39 10.42 15.63 -16.91
CA HIS A 39 10.54 15.09 -18.25
C HIS A 39 10.08 13.62 -18.31
N SER A 40 8.92 13.39 -18.92
CA SER A 40 8.40 12.04 -19.17
C SER A 40 9.07 11.40 -20.37
N SER A 41 9.60 10.18 -20.20
CA SER A 41 10.10 9.33 -21.29
C SER A 41 8.96 8.85 -22.20
N ASN A 42 9.27 8.51 -23.45
CA ASN A 42 8.34 7.87 -24.39
C ASN A 42 7.63 6.63 -23.81
N ILE A 43 8.32 5.80 -23.02
CA ILE A 43 7.73 4.63 -22.33
C ILE A 43 6.66 5.08 -21.34
N THR A 44 6.91 6.20 -20.66
CA THR A 44 6.01 6.75 -19.65
C THR A 44 4.74 7.29 -20.31
N ILE A 45 4.88 8.08 -21.38
CA ILE A 45 3.75 8.61 -22.16
C ILE A 45 2.90 7.47 -22.71
N ARG A 46 3.53 6.44 -23.29
CA ARG A 46 2.82 5.26 -23.81
C ARG A 46 2.03 4.53 -22.72
N GLY A 47 2.68 4.25 -21.59
CA GLY A 47 2.03 3.56 -20.46
C GLY A 47 0.89 4.38 -19.84
N LEU A 48 1.06 5.71 -19.72
CA LEU A 48 0.02 6.61 -19.21
C LEU A 48 -1.18 6.65 -20.15
N THR A 49 -0.94 6.78 -21.45
CA THR A 49 -2.00 6.80 -22.46
C THR A 49 -2.78 5.50 -22.47
N GLN A 50 -2.09 4.35 -22.41
CA GLN A 50 -2.76 3.05 -22.35
C GLN A 50 -3.59 2.91 -21.07
N ARG A 51 -3.05 3.37 -19.93
CA ARG A 51 -3.76 3.34 -18.65
C ARG A 51 -5.00 4.26 -18.67
N ALA A 52 -4.89 5.43 -19.27
CA ALA A 52 -6.00 6.37 -19.43
C ALA A 52 -7.10 5.80 -20.34
N ARG A 53 -6.73 5.11 -21.43
CA ARG A 53 -7.68 4.38 -22.29
C ARG A 53 -8.46 3.31 -21.55
N ASN A 54 -7.85 2.70 -20.53
CA ASN A 54 -8.51 1.74 -19.65
C ASN A 54 -9.36 2.40 -18.55
N GLY A 55 -9.56 3.73 -18.60
CA GLY A 55 -10.39 4.47 -17.63
C GLY A 55 -9.66 4.91 -16.36
N HIS A 56 -8.32 4.88 -16.32
CA HIS A 56 -7.56 5.16 -15.11
C HIS A 56 -6.52 6.28 -15.32
N LEU A 57 -6.82 7.47 -14.81
CA LEU A 57 -5.87 8.60 -14.78
C LEU A 57 -4.90 8.46 -13.61
N VAL A 58 -5.34 7.94 -12.47
CA VAL A 58 -4.49 7.69 -11.31
C VAL A 58 -3.91 6.27 -11.37
N ARG A 59 -2.69 6.11 -10.86
CA ARG A 59 -2.08 4.79 -10.71
C ARG A 59 -2.86 3.98 -9.67
N GLN A 60 -3.49 2.90 -10.11
CA GLN A 60 -4.03 1.89 -9.21
C GLN A 60 -2.88 1.01 -8.71
N ARG A 61 -2.52 1.19 -7.44
CA ARG A 61 -1.62 0.27 -6.76
C ARG A 61 -2.46 -0.90 -6.27
N ARG A 62 -2.10 -2.12 -6.66
CA ARG A 62 -2.69 -3.32 -6.04
C ARG A 62 -2.21 -3.34 -4.59
N CYS A 63 -3.15 -3.13 -3.66
CA CYS A 63 -2.99 -3.53 -2.28
C CYS A 63 -3.76 -4.84 -2.12
N HIS A 64 -3.17 -5.84 -1.48
CA HIS A 64 -3.95 -7.01 -1.09
C HIS A 64 -4.89 -6.58 0.02
N ASP A 65 -6.18 -6.72 -0.21
CA ASP A 65 -7.20 -6.44 0.78
C ASP A 65 -7.38 -7.70 1.63
N TYR A 66 -6.94 -7.63 2.88
CA TYR A 66 -7.11 -8.73 3.82
C TYR A 66 -8.49 -8.58 4.46
N ASN A 67 -9.43 -9.44 4.06
CA ASN A 67 -10.77 -9.48 4.65
C ASN A 67 -10.94 -10.74 5.52
N GLU A 68 -12.08 -10.83 6.21
CA GLU A 68 -12.44 -11.95 7.10
C GLU A 68 -12.57 -13.30 6.36
N ASN A 69 -12.64 -13.29 5.02
CA ASN A 69 -12.69 -14.51 4.20
C ASN A 69 -11.31 -15.00 3.76
N ASP A 70 -10.23 -14.25 4.03
CA ASP A 70 -8.87 -14.71 3.76
C ASP A 70 -8.50 -15.79 4.79
N ALA A 71 -8.26 -17.02 4.32
CA ALA A 71 -7.89 -18.14 5.18
C ALA A 71 -6.68 -17.84 6.08
N ARG A 72 -5.76 -17.00 5.60
CA ARG A 72 -4.61 -16.54 6.40
C ARG A 72 -5.05 -15.63 7.53
N ALA A 73 -5.99 -14.73 7.24
CA ALA A 73 -6.53 -13.80 8.22
C ALA A 73 -7.31 -14.55 9.31
N VAL A 74 -8.14 -15.53 8.93
CA VAL A 74 -8.88 -16.39 9.87
C VAL A 74 -7.93 -17.14 10.80
N ALA A 75 -6.87 -17.76 10.27
CA ALA A 75 -5.89 -18.47 11.08
C ALA A 75 -5.19 -17.55 12.09
N ILE A 76 -4.72 -16.39 11.63
CA ILE A 76 -4.06 -15.40 12.50
C ILE A 76 -5.01 -14.88 13.57
N LEU A 77 -6.24 -14.54 13.20
CA LEU A 77 -7.25 -14.08 14.15
C LEU A 77 -7.55 -15.13 15.22
N ALA A 78 -7.72 -16.40 14.82
CA ALA A 78 -8.00 -17.49 15.75
C ALA A 78 -6.89 -17.63 16.80
N MET A 79 -5.61 -17.56 16.38
CA MET A 79 -4.47 -17.64 17.29
C MET A 79 -4.40 -16.45 18.26
N VAL A 80 -4.61 -15.24 17.74
CA VAL A 80 -4.57 -14.02 18.56
C VAL A 80 -5.79 -13.94 19.50
N HIS A 81 -6.93 -14.50 19.12
CA HIS A 81 -8.09 -14.64 19.99
C HIS A 81 -7.84 -15.65 21.12
N TYR A 82 -7.11 -16.73 20.83
CA TYR A 82 -6.75 -17.75 21.82
C TYR A 82 -5.71 -17.22 22.83
N ASP A 83 -4.67 -16.54 22.35
CA ASP A 83 -3.66 -15.88 23.18
C ASP A 83 -3.38 -14.46 22.68
N PRO A 84 -3.95 -13.42 23.34
CA PRO A 84 -3.72 -12.02 22.98
C PRO A 84 -2.26 -11.55 23.14
N HIS A 85 -1.42 -12.30 23.87
CA HIS A 85 -0.02 -11.96 24.09
C HIS A 85 0.94 -12.68 23.14
N ILE A 86 0.41 -13.47 22.19
CA ILE A 86 1.20 -14.20 21.23
C ILE A 86 2.07 -13.25 20.39
N SER A 87 3.35 -13.58 20.27
CA SER A 87 4.26 -12.77 19.45
C SER A 87 4.02 -13.01 17.95
N ILE A 88 4.21 -11.98 17.14
CA ILE A 88 4.11 -12.09 15.67
C ILE A 88 5.11 -13.11 15.11
N LEU A 89 6.28 -13.25 15.75
CA LEU A 89 7.29 -14.26 15.41
C LEU A 89 6.77 -15.69 15.66
N GLN A 90 6.02 -15.89 16.75
CA GLN A 90 5.41 -17.17 17.07
C GLN A 90 4.33 -17.53 16.04
N ILE A 91 3.49 -16.56 15.67
CA ILE A 91 2.49 -16.73 14.59
C ILE A 91 3.18 -17.15 13.28
N GLU A 92 4.29 -16.51 12.91
CA GLU A 92 5.04 -16.88 11.70
C GLU A 92 5.55 -18.32 11.76
N ARG A 93 6.09 -18.76 12.91
CA ARG A 93 6.59 -20.13 13.09
C ARG A 93 5.50 -21.18 12.98
N GLU A 94 4.30 -20.89 13.48
CA GLU A 94 3.18 -21.83 13.49
C GLU A 94 2.40 -21.85 12.17
N THR A 95 2.29 -20.71 11.49
CA THR A 95 1.49 -20.58 10.25
C THR A 95 2.32 -20.57 8.96
N GLY A 96 3.63 -20.31 9.06
CA GLY A 96 4.50 -20.04 7.91
C GLY A 96 4.26 -18.68 7.24
N ILE A 97 3.39 -17.83 7.79
CA ILE A 97 3.05 -16.52 7.23
C ILE A 97 4.08 -15.49 7.71
N SER A 98 4.67 -14.74 6.78
CA SER A 98 5.71 -13.77 7.14
C SER A 98 5.21 -12.69 8.11
N GLN A 99 6.06 -12.26 9.03
CA GLN A 99 5.71 -11.26 10.06
C GLN A 99 5.11 -9.97 9.47
N THR A 100 5.63 -9.52 8.33
CA THR A 100 5.11 -8.33 7.64
C THR A 100 3.67 -8.52 7.15
N THR A 101 3.32 -9.73 6.74
CA THR A 101 1.96 -10.09 6.32
C THR A 101 1.03 -10.18 7.52
N VAL A 102 1.46 -10.83 8.60
CA VAL A 102 0.72 -10.88 9.88
C VAL A 102 0.42 -9.47 10.39
N SER A 103 1.43 -8.58 10.42
CA SER A 103 1.26 -7.19 10.85
C SER A 103 0.29 -6.41 9.95
N ARG A 104 0.34 -6.62 8.62
CA ARG A 104 -0.60 -6.00 7.68
C ARG A 104 -2.03 -6.48 7.89
N ILE A 105 -2.23 -7.78 8.10
CA ILE A 105 -3.53 -8.40 8.36
C ILE A 105 -4.15 -7.83 9.64
N LEU A 106 -3.42 -7.85 10.75
CA LEU A 106 -3.91 -7.32 12.03
C LEU A 106 -4.29 -5.85 11.92
N LYS A 107 -3.48 -5.03 11.22
CA LYS A 107 -3.80 -3.62 10.97
C LYS A 107 -5.03 -3.43 10.07
N ALA A 108 -5.15 -4.22 8.99
CA ALA A 108 -6.27 -4.14 8.06
C ALA A 108 -7.60 -4.45 8.75
N LEU A 109 -7.59 -5.46 9.63
CA LEU A 109 -8.75 -5.89 10.41
C LEU A 109 -8.96 -5.09 11.71
N LYS A 110 -8.18 -4.02 11.92
CA LYS A 110 -8.23 -3.16 13.13
C LYS A 110 -8.07 -3.93 14.44
N TYR A 111 -7.36 -5.05 14.40
CA TYR A 111 -7.05 -5.83 15.59
C TYR A 111 -5.79 -5.28 16.24
N HIS A 112 -5.92 -4.79 17.47
CA HIS A 112 -4.82 -4.24 18.26
C HIS A 112 -4.58 -5.18 19.46
N PRO A 113 -3.62 -6.12 19.37
CA PRO A 113 -3.27 -6.96 20.52
C PRO A 113 -2.84 -6.08 21.68
N TYR A 114 -3.60 -6.09 22.78
CA TYR A 114 -3.25 -5.34 23.98
C TYR A 114 -2.27 -6.17 24.81
N HIS A 115 -1.07 -5.65 25.04
CA HIS A 115 -0.21 -6.14 26.12
C HIS A 115 -0.65 -5.50 27.43
N ILE A 116 -1.61 -6.12 28.13
CA ILE A 116 -1.96 -5.71 29.49
C ILE A 116 -0.75 -6.02 30.37
N THR A 117 -0.03 -4.98 30.78
CA THR A 117 1.03 -5.08 31.78
C THR A 117 0.44 -4.75 33.15
N ILE A 118 0.37 -5.76 34.02
CA ILE A 118 -0.04 -5.55 35.41
C ILE A 118 1.14 -4.89 36.13
N THR A 119 1.12 -3.57 36.24
CA THR A 119 2.19 -2.78 36.87
C THR A 119 2.09 -2.69 38.39
N GLN A 120 0.94 -3.07 38.95
CA GLN A 120 0.68 -3.02 40.39
C GLN A 120 0.42 -4.43 40.91
N ALA A 121 1.47 -5.06 41.46
CA ALA A 121 1.31 -6.23 42.30
C ALA A 121 1.12 -5.76 43.76
N LEU A 122 -0.03 -6.09 44.36
CA LEU A 122 -0.24 -5.93 45.80
C LEU A 122 0.79 -6.80 46.53
N ARG A 123 1.80 -6.15 47.12
CA ARG A 123 2.79 -6.81 47.96
C ARG A 123 2.20 -6.94 49.37
N PRO A 124 2.57 -7.99 50.14
CA PRO A 124 2.11 -8.17 51.52
C PRO A 124 2.33 -6.92 52.40
N ASN A 125 3.36 -6.13 52.09
CA ASN A 125 3.74 -4.93 52.84
C ASN A 125 2.82 -3.71 52.58
N HIS A 126 1.84 -3.82 51.69
CA HIS A 126 0.88 -2.73 51.40
C HIS A 126 -0.36 -2.78 52.32
N PHE A 127 -0.50 -3.79 53.17
CA PHE A 127 -1.54 -3.88 54.19
C PHE A 127 -0.94 -3.45 55.55
N GLN A 128 -1.10 -2.18 55.92
CA GLN A 128 -0.96 -1.75 57.32
C GLN A 128 -2.32 -1.23 57.79
N PHE A 129 -2.88 -1.89 58.81
CA PHE A 129 -4.02 -1.44 59.61
C PHE A 129 -3.50 -0.72 60.86
#